data_AF-A0A5C7X2D0-F1
#
_entry.id   AF-A0A5C7X2D0-F1
#
_cell.length_a   1.000
_cell.length_b   1.000
_cell.length_c   1.000
_cell.angle_alpha   90.00
_cell.angle_beta   90.00
_cell.angle_gamma   90.00
#
_symmetry.space_group_name_H-M   'P 1'
#
loop_
_entity.id
_entity.type
_entity.pdbx_description
1 polymer ?
#
loop_
_entity_poly.entity_id
_entity_poly.type
_entity_poly.pdbx_seq_one_letter_code
_entity_poly.pdbx_strand_id
1 'polypeptide(L)'
;MRSHLRRPGARDARRTAASATLNAQRSHGREAANAPLPQQRLGNRAMQRMLYSGVSEPDGGAAESTFKTKATSGGLSGLTLNVTFSVSGTPADSLQAVQTFMGTRRSDGVQVGTYSWQWKGKTWDAFVDGGNNSPYVTLGGNPPAHATKPYYLTPTEVAAQVNFTKDTGTINVFDRPGAVAMHEEAHFETAIVAVNYNGTKQDKVLKVFKWGWLNMGTDPTVGKYWPNSEIAGAKSGISVMGAVSPEFANIVKHDYPKYRYS
;
A
#
# COMPACT_ATOMS: atom_id res chain seq x y z
N MET A 1 66.69 29.17 -1.41
CA MET A 1 65.95 29.59 -0.18
C MET A 1 65.87 28.39 0.74
N ARG A 2 66.46 28.49 1.95
CA ARG A 2 66.69 27.35 2.86
C ARG A 2 65.48 27.08 3.75
N SER A 3 65.26 25.78 3.95
CA SER A 3 64.33 25.11 4.86
C SER A 3 64.54 25.46 6.35
N HIS A 4 63.46 25.57 7.13
CA HIS A 4 63.49 25.20 8.55
C HIS A 4 62.17 24.57 9.02
N LEU A 5 62.28 23.30 9.44
CA LEU A 5 61.39 22.62 10.37
C LEU A 5 61.43 23.29 11.76
N ARG A 6 60.30 23.28 12.47
CA ARG A 6 60.21 22.98 13.93
C ARG A 6 58.75 22.75 14.37
N ARG A 7 58.46 21.52 14.83
CA ARG A 7 57.51 21.14 15.90
C ARG A 7 58.38 20.55 17.04
N PRO A 8 57.89 20.21 18.26
CA PRO A 8 56.58 20.37 18.90
C PRO A 8 56.65 20.99 20.33
N GLY A 9 55.50 21.22 20.96
CA GLY A 9 55.41 21.49 22.41
C GLY A 9 54.22 20.74 23.02
N ALA A 10 54.48 19.95 24.05
CA ALA A 10 53.52 19.12 24.76
C ALA A 10 53.61 19.37 26.28
N ARG A 11 52.45 19.21 26.95
CA ARG A 11 52.21 18.90 28.39
C ARG A 11 52.27 20.02 29.43
N ASP A 12 51.13 20.19 30.11
CA ASP A 12 50.87 20.00 31.57
C ASP A 12 49.63 20.85 31.97
N ALA A 13 48.73 20.52 32.90
CA ALA A 13 48.53 19.38 33.80
C ALA A 13 47.08 19.38 34.36
N ARG A 14 46.54 18.17 34.50
CA ARG A 14 45.73 17.58 35.61
C ARG A 14 45.04 18.45 36.69
N ARG A 15 43.81 18.00 37.01
CA ARG A 15 43.05 17.90 38.31
C ARG A 15 41.65 18.50 38.10
N THR A 16 40.52 17.82 38.33
CA THR A 16 40.17 16.94 39.47
C THR A 16 39.16 15.86 39.05
N ALA A 17 39.29 14.68 39.65
CA ALA A 17 38.30 13.61 39.70
C ALA A 17 37.99 13.28 41.17
N ALA A 18 36.92 12.50 41.37
CA ALA A 18 36.45 11.85 42.61
C ALA A 18 35.41 12.67 43.42
N SER A 19 34.29 12.14 43.92
CA SER A 19 34.00 10.77 44.41
C SER A 19 32.47 10.50 44.45
N ALA A 20 32.06 9.26 44.10
CA ALA A 20 31.41 8.23 44.94
C ALA A 20 29.90 8.42 45.20
N THR A 21 28.97 7.63 44.65
CA THR A 21 28.63 6.20 44.85
C THR A 21 28.13 5.82 46.26
N LEU A 22 26.94 5.19 46.29
CA LEU A 22 26.35 4.22 47.25
C LEU A 22 25.54 4.72 48.47
N ASN A 23 24.21 4.51 48.42
CA ASN A 23 23.45 3.46 49.15
C ASN A 23 21.95 3.84 49.14
N ALA A 24 21.05 3.06 48.54
CA ALA A 24 20.48 1.80 49.01
C ALA A 24 19.44 1.94 50.15
N GLN A 25 18.18 1.72 49.73
CA GLN A 25 17.11 0.99 50.40
C GLN A 25 16.15 1.69 51.39
N ARG A 26 14.86 1.40 51.10
CA ARG A 26 13.65 1.27 51.96
C ARG A 26 12.99 2.60 52.34
N SER A 27 11.68 2.81 52.19
CA SER A 27 10.56 1.86 52.11
C SER A 27 9.21 2.53 51.81
N HIS A 28 8.26 1.72 51.33
CA HIS A 28 6.80 1.81 51.46
C HIS A 28 6.00 2.80 50.58
N GLY A 29 5.13 2.20 49.76
CA GLY A 29 4.07 2.88 49.00
C GLY A 29 3.56 2.03 47.83
N ARG A 30 2.91 0.88 48.12
CA ARG A 30 2.09 0.12 47.16
C ARG A 30 0.76 0.83 46.97
N GLU A 31 0.31 1.02 45.72
CA GLU A 31 -1.07 0.83 45.24
C GLU A 31 -1.13 0.99 43.71
N ALA A 32 -1.37 -0.13 43.00
CA ALA A 32 -2.58 -0.39 42.19
C ALA A 32 -2.61 0.37 40.84
N ALA A 33 -2.15 -0.24 39.75
CA ALA A 33 -2.95 -1.07 38.84
C ALA A 33 -4.10 -0.32 38.12
N ASN A 34 -3.78 0.34 37.01
CA ASN A 34 -4.76 0.68 35.97
C ASN A 34 -4.58 -0.26 34.77
N ALA A 35 -5.11 -1.47 34.93
CA ALA A 35 -5.38 -2.37 33.81
C ALA A 35 -6.74 -1.96 33.20
N PRO A 36 -6.86 -1.78 31.87
CA PRO A 36 -8.15 -1.50 31.26
C PRO A 36 -9.07 -2.73 31.37
N LEU A 37 -10.32 -2.45 31.77
CA LEU A 37 -11.37 -3.43 32.06
C LEU A 37 -11.68 -4.38 30.89
N PRO A 38 -12.15 -5.61 31.15
CA PRO A 38 -12.42 -6.65 30.14
C PRO A 38 -13.43 -6.29 29.04
N GLN A 39 -14.22 -5.22 29.20
CA GLN A 39 -15.22 -4.79 28.21
C GLN A 39 -14.62 -4.09 26.98
N GLN A 40 -13.45 -3.43 27.08
CA GLN A 40 -12.83 -2.77 25.91
C GLN A 40 -12.14 -3.75 24.93
N ARG A 41 -11.84 -4.99 25.35
CA ARG A 41 -11.27 -6.02 24.46
C ARG A 41 -12.32 -6.75 23.62
N LEU A 42 -13.60 -6.65 23.98
CA LEU A 42 -14.70 -7.29 23.23
C LEU A 42 -15.21 -6.43 22.06
N GLY A 43 -15.15 -5.10 22.18
CA GLY A 43 -15.57 -4.17 21.12
C GLY A 43 -14.74 -4.29 19.82
N ASN A 44 -13.43 -4.54 19.93
CA ASN A 44 -12.57 -4.64 18.75
C ASN A 44 -12.59 -6.02 18.08
N ARG A 45 -12.99 -7.09 18.79
CA ARG A 45 -13.17 -8.42 18.20
C ARG A 45 -14.50 -8.56 17.45
N ALA A 46 -15.54 -7.83 17.86
CA ALA A 46 -16.82 -7.80 17.15
C ALA A 46 -16.72 -7.10 15.78
N MET A 47 -15.94 -6.01 15.70
CA MET A 47 -15.66 -5.31 14.43
C MET A 47 -14.75 -6.12 13.49
N GLN A 48 -13.77 -6.86 14.02
CA GLN A 48 -12.95 -7.77 13.19
C GLN A 48 -13.73 -8.98 12.68
N ARG A 49 -14.72 -9.50 13.42
CA ARG A 49 -15.59 -10.60 12.93
C ARG A 49 -16.64 -10.14 11.93
N MET A 50 -17.14 -8.90 11.99
CA MET A 50 -18.07 -8.39 10.97
C MET A 50 -17.40 -8.07 9.62
N LEU A 51 -16.08 -7.87 9.59
CA LEU A 51 -15.30 -7.70 8.35
C LEU A 51 -14.67 -9.00 7.82
N TYR A 52 -14.69 -10.09 8.61
CA TYR A 52 -14.05 -11.38 8.28
C TYR A 52 -14.94 -12.59 8.65
N SER A 53 -16.25 -12.51 8.41
CA SER A 53 -17.11 -13.69 8.46
C SER A 53 -17.80 -13.92 7.12
N GLY A 54 -17.47 -15.06 6.50
CA GLY A 54 -18.41 -15.78 5.63
C GLY A 54 -18.15 -15.73 4.13
N VAL A 55 -17.10 -16.40 3.65
CA VAL A 55 -17.25 -17.36 2.52
C VAL A 55 -16.38 -18.58 2.83
N SER A 56 -16.84 -19.38 3.78
CA SER A 56 -16.62 -20.83 3.70
C SER A 56 -17.74 -21.36 2.79
N GLU A 57 -17.35 -22.01 1.70
CA GLU A 57 -18.23 -22.61 0.70
C GLU A 57 -19.27 -23.52 1.37
N PRO A 58 -20.58 -23.31 1.14
CA PRO A 58 -21.56 -24.35 1.31
C PRO A 58 -21.68 -25.14 0.00
N ASP A 59 -21.33 -26.42 0.06
CA ASP A 59 -21.77 -27.43 -0.90
C ASP A 59 -23.30 -27.37 -1.02
N GLY A 60 -23.82 -27.03 -2.20
CA GLY A 60 -25.22 -27.29 -2.56
C GLY A 60 -25.97 -26.16 -3.28
N GLY A 61 -25.95 -26.22 -4.62
CA GLY A 61 -27.17 -26.06 -5.43
C GLY A 61 -27.78 -24.67 -5.56
N ALA A 62 -27.10 -23.78 -6.29
CA ALA A 62 -27.71 -22.81 -7.20
C ALA A 62 -26.65 -22.48 -8.25
N ALA A 63 -27.02 -22.24 -9.51
CA ALA A 63 -26.09 -21.91 -10.57
C ALA A 63 -25.37 -20.58 -10.26
N GLU A 64 -24.28 -20.65 -9.51
CA GLU A 64 -23.35 -19.54 -9.33
C GLU A 64 -22.81 -19.19 -10.71
N SER A 65 -23.08 -17.98 -11.17
CA SER A 65 -22.29 -17.39 -12.24
C SER A 65 -20.85 -17.31 -11.73
N THR A 66 -20.04 -18.33 -12.01
CA THR A 66 -18.62 -18.37 -11.61
C THR A 66 -17.86 -17.32 -12.42
N PHE A 67 -17.92 -16.05 -12.00
CA PHE A 67 -17.03 -15.04 -12.53
C PHE A 67 -15.61 -15.38 -12.09
N LYS A 68 -14.69 -15.47 -13.05
CA LYS A 68 -13.30 -15.87 -12.79
C LYS A 68 -12.39 -14.71 -13.13
N THR A 69 -11.80 -14.11 -12.10
CA THR A 69 -10.69 -13.18 -12.25
C THR A 69 -9.41 -13.81 -11.73
N LYS A 70 -8.40 -13.90 -12.59
CA LYS A 70 -7.14 -14.58 -12.29
C LYS A 70 -5.97 -13.80 -12.89
N ALA A 71 -4.89 -13.65 -12.11
CA ALA A 71 -3.61 -13.21 -12.64
C ALA A 71 -3.05 -14.32 -13.53
N THR A 72 -2.80 -14.03 -14.81
CA THR A 72 -2.39 -15.04 -15.80
C THR A 72 -0.89 -15.04 -16.06
N SER A 73 -0.24 -13.88 -15.97
CA SER A 73 1.20 -13.73 -16.16
C SER A 73 1.72 -12.44 -15.57
N GLY A 74 3.06 -12.32 -15.50
CA GLY A 74 3.74 -11.09 -15.14
C GLY A 74 4.10 -10.99 -13.66
N GLY A 75 4.28 -9.76 -13.19
CA GLY A 75 4.80 -9.48 -11.86
C GLY A 75 5.66 -8.23 -11.80
N LEU A 76 6.55 -8.18 -10.81
CA LEU A 76 7.60 -7.17 -10.67
C LEU A 76 8.88 -7.62 -11.39
N SER A 77 9.46 -6.70 -12.15
CA SER A 77 10.81 -6.83 -12.72
C SER A 77 11.54 -5.50 -12.54
N GLY A 78 12.52 -5.46 -11.65
CA GLY A 78 13.17 -4.21 -11.23
C GLY A 78 12.15 -3.26 -10.58
N LEU A 79 12.07 -2.03 -11.11
CA LEU A 79 11.10 -1.00 -10.69
C LEU A 79 9.81 -0.99 -11.54
N THR A 80 9.56 -2.05 -12.31
CA THR A 80 8.39 -2.13 -13.20
C THR A 80 7.42 -3.18 -12.69
N LEU A 81 6.16 -2.79 -12.55
CA LEU A 81 5.02 -3.71 -12.51
C LEU A 81 4.57 -3.96 -13.95
N ASN A 82 4.36 -5.22 -14.29
CA ASN A 82 3.67 -5.61 -15.51
C ASN A 82 2.92 -6.91 -15.24
N VAL A 83 1.62 -6.83 -14.98
CA VAL A 83 0.79 -8.00 -14.65
C VAL A 83 -0.47 -8.02 -15.51
N THR A 84 -0.82 -9.21 -16.00
CA THR A 84 -2.05 -9.41 -16.78
C THR A 84 -3.06 -10.22 -15.99
N PHE A 85 -4.32 -9.79 -16.03
CA PHE A 85 -5.47 -10.52 -15.50
C PHE A 85 -6.42 -10.91 -16.62
N SER A 86 -6.96 -12.12 -16.55
CA SER A 86 -8.14 -12.53 -17.30
C SER A 86 -9.38 -12.37 -16.43
N VAL A 87 -10.46 -11.88 -17.02
CA VAL A 87 -11.80 -11.77 -16.43
C VAL A 87 -12.78 -12.53 -17.32
N SER A 88 -13.70 -13.29 -16.74
CA SER A 88 -14.82 -13.89 -17.47
C SER A 88 -16.08 -13.91 -16.62
N GLY A 89 -17.24 -14.01 -17.28
CA GLY A 89 -18.55 -14.09 -16.63
C GLY A 89 -18.93 -12.85 -15.82
N THR A 90 -18.38 -11.68 -16.16
CA THR A 90 -18.56 -10.43 -15.42
C THR A 90 -19.09 -9.33 -16.33
N PRO A 91 -20.42 -9.25 -16.56
CA PRO A 91 -20.97 -8.20 -17.41
C PRO A 91 -20.64 -6.79 -16.90
N ALA A 92 -20.02 -5.98 -17.75
CA ALA A 92 -19.53 -4.64 -17.44
C ALA A 92 -19.33 -3.82 -18.73
N ASP A 93 -19.21 -2.50 -18.60
CA ASP A 93 -18.91 -1.63 -19.75
C ASP A 93 -17.44 -1.72 -20.16
N SER A 94 -16.54 -1.91 -19.19
CA SER A 94 -15.10 -2.02 -19.39
C SER A 94 -14.42 -2.58 -18.13
N LEU A 95 -13.12 -2.80 -18.22
CA LEU A 95 -12.25 -3.05 -17.07
C LEU A 95 -11.40 -1.82 -16.77
N GLN A 96 -11.14 -1.62 -15.49
CA GLN A 96 -10.26 -0.56 -14.98
C GLN A 96 -9.36 -1.09 -13.88
N ALA A 97 -8.35 -0.30 -13.54
CA ALA A 97 -7.56 -0.49 -12.33
C ALA A 97 -7.73 0.72 -11.41
N VAL A 98 -7.74 0.49 -10.10
CA VAL A 98 -7.60 1.53 -9.08
C VAL A 98 -6.36 1.20 -8.29
N GLN A 99 -5.42 2.14 -8.20
CA GLN A 99 -4.14 1.93 -7.55
C GLN A 99 -3.96 2.94 -6.43
N THR A 100 -3.63 2.47 -5.24
CA THR A 100 -3.28 3.33 -4.10
C THR A 100 -1.82 3.15 -3.74
N PHE A 101 -1.18 4.26 -3.37
CA PHE A 101 0.20 4.31 -2.90
C PHE A 101 0.24 4.57 -1.39
N MET A 102 1.21 3.96 -0.71
CA MET A 102 1.67 4.34 0.63
C MET A 102 3.20 4.34 0.68
N GLY A 103 3.81 5.48 0.98
CA GLY A 103 5.27 5.61 1.17
C GLY A 103 5.59 6.12 2.56
N THR A 104 6.62 5.58 3.23
CA THR A 104 7.08 6.16 4.51
C THR A 104 7.47 7.61 4.34
N ARG A 105 7.20 8.48 5.32
CA ARG A 105 7.57 9.90 5.24
C ARG A 105 9.03 10.08 4.78
N ARG A 106 9.23 10.97 3.80
CA ARG A 106 10.55 11.26 3.22
C ARG A 106 11.47 11.90 4.26
N SER A 107 12.77 11.60 4.19
CA SER A 107 13.78 12.14 5.09
C SER A 107 14.00 13.66 4.92
N ASP A 108 13.64 14.21 3.76
CA ASP A 108 13.69 15.66 3.48
C ASP A 108 12.46 16.42 3.99
N GLY A 109 11.52 15.73 4.65
CA GLY A 109 10.31 16.33 5.23
C GLY A 109 9.20 16.64 4.23
N VAL A 110 9.43 16.45 2.93
CA VAL A 110 8.40 16.66 1.90
C VAL A 110 7.35 15.56 2.00
N GLN A 111 6.08 15.95 2.04
CA GLN A 111 4.97 15.01 1.95
C GLN A 111 4.59 14.80 0.48
N VAL A 112 4.37 13.55 0.08
CA VAL A 112 3.74 13.25 -1.22
C VAL A 112 2.24 13.02 -1.05
N GLY A 113 1.46 13.71 -1.87
CA GLY A 113 0.01 13.79 -1.70
C GLY A 113 -0.45 14.44 -0.39
N THR A 114 -1.74 14.33 -0.07
CA THR A 114 -2.34 15.10 1.05
C THR A 114 -2.81 14.24 2.21
N TYR A 115 -2.86 12.91 2.05
CA TYR A 115 -3.33 12.01 3.10
C TYR A 115 -2.15 11.39 3.84
N SER A 116 -2.28 11.28 5.16
CA SER A 116 -1.33 10.57 6.01
C SER A 116 -2.02 9.40 6.71
N TRP A 117 -1.40 8.23 6.67
CA TRP A 117 -1.91 7.01 7.27
C TRP A 117 -0.94 6.49 8.34
N GLN A 118 -1.47 6.06 9.49
CA GLN A 118 -0.67 5.48 10.56
C GLN A 118 -0.78 3.95 10.50
N TRP A 119 0.33 3.28 10.20
CA TRP A 119 0.37 1.82 10.12
C TRP A 119 1.67 1.26 10.67
N LYS A 120 1.54 0.26 11.56
CA LYS A 120 2.66 -0.42 12.22
C LYS A 120 3.68 0.53 12.87
N GLY A 121 3.20 1.62 13.48
CA GLY A 121 4.03 2.60 14.18
C GLY A 121 4.81 3.54 13.25
N LYS A 122 4.52 3.55 11.95
CA LYS A 122 5.08 4.50 10.98
C LYS A 122 3.99 5.40 10.41
N THR A 123 4.36 6.64 10.10
CA THR A 123 3.56 7.56 9.29
C THR A 123 3.84 7.32 7.80
N TRP A 124 2.78 7.15 7.04
CA TRP A 124 2.80 6.91 5.61
C TRP A 124 2.12 8.07 4.88
N ASP A 125 2.73 8.51 3.80
CA ASP A 125 2.13 9.39 2.81
C ASP A 125 1.34 8.54 1.83
N ALA A 126 0.10 8.93 1.56
CA ALA A 126 -0.82 8.08 0.82
C ALA A 126 -1.73 8.86 -0.13
N PHE A 127 -2.07 8.24 -1.26
CA PHE A 127 -2.92 8.82 -2.31
C PHE A 127 -3.38 7.75 -3.31
N VAL A 128 -4.40 8.05 -4.13
CA VAL A 128 -4.71 7.28 -5.33
C VAL A 128 -3.74 7.70 -6.42
N ASP A 129 -3.12 6.74 -7.10
CA ASP A 129 -2.18 7.02 -8.18
C ASP A 129 -2.91 7.63 -9.39
N GLY A 130 -2.33 8.69 -9.97
CA GLY A 130 -3.03 9.57 -10.91
C GLY A 130 -4.23 10.33 -10.34
N GLY A 131 -4.47 10.23 -9.02
CA GLY A 131 -5.62 10.79 -8.33
C GLY A 131 -5.54 12.28 -8.01
N ASN A 132 -6.62 12.85 -7.45
CA ASN A 132 -6.74 14.28 -7.12
C ASN A 132 -5.66 14.77 -6.15
N ASN A 133 -5.21 13.90 -5.25
CA ASN A 133 -4.20 14.19 -4.26
C ASN A 133 -2.88 13.47 -4.56
N SER A 134 -2.66 12.99 -5.79
CA SER A 134 -1.37 12.43 -6.19
C SER A 134 -0.32 13.53 -6.36
N PRO A 135 0.98 13.26 -6.19
CA PRO A 135 2.05 14.25 -6.41
C PRO A 135 2.07 14.80 -7.85
N TYR A 136 1.58 14.03 -8.83
CA TYR A 136 1.40 14.50 -10.21
C TYR A 136 0.48 15.74 -10.28
N VAL A 137 -0.56 15.76 -9.44
CA VAL A 137 -1.50 16.88 -9.31
C VAL A 137 -1.01 17.91 -8.30
N THR A 138 -0.70 17.49 -7.07
CA THR A 138 -0.46 18.43 -5.96
C THR A 138 0.90 19.12 -6.02
N LEU A 139 1.91 18.48 -6.61
CA LEU A 139 3.25 19.06 -6.78
C LEU A 139 3.50 19.46 -8.24
N GLY A 140 2.95 18.71 -9.20
CA GLY A 140 3.12 18.97 -10.63
C GLY A 140 2.14 19.98 -11.22
N GLY A 141 1.02 20.27 -10.56
CA GLY A 141 -0.01 21.20 -11.06
C GLY A 141 -0.84 20.66 -12.23
N ASN A 142 -0.75 19.37 -12.53
CA ASN A 142 -1.50 18.73 -13.62
C ASN A 142 -2.92 18.36 -13.17
N PRO A 143 -3.88 18.18 -14.10
CA PRO A 143 -5.15 17.56 -13.75
C PRO A 143 -4.97 16.08 -13.38
N PRO A 144 -5.86 15.50 -12.54
CA PRO A 144 -5.88 14.06 -12.29
C PRO A 144 -6.14 13.30 -13.60
N ALA A 145 -5.73 12.03 -13.65
CA ALA A 145 -6.02 11.15 -14.80
C ALA A 145 -7.53 11.06 -15.07
N HIS A 146 -8.32 11.07 -14.00
CA HIS A 146 -9.78 11.10 -14.04
C HIS A 146 -10.34 12.05 -12.97
N ALA A 147 -11.24 12.96 -13.39
CA ALA A 147 -11.76 14.01 -12.52
C ALA A 147 -12.67 13.51 -11.40
N THR A 148 -13.40 12.41 -11.61
CA THR A 148 -14.45 11.94 -10.67
C THR A 148 -14.34 10.49 -10.25
N LYS A 149 -13.38 9.75 -10.82
CA LYS A 149 -13.18 8.33 -10.62
C LYS A 149 -11.71 8.07 -10.27
N PRO A 150 -11.40 7.13 -9.36
CA PRO A 150 -10.03 6.81 -8.97
C PRO A 150 -9.34 5.87 -9.98
N TYR A 151 -9.68 5.98 -11.26
CA TYR A 151 -9.17 5.09 -12.28
C TYR A 151 -7.72 5.43 -12.58
N TYR A 152 -6.88 4.40 -12.53
CA TYR A 152 -5.47 4.48 -12.85
C TYR A 152 -5.27 4.63 -14.36
N LEU A 153 -5.95 3.82 -15.18
CA LEU A 153 -5.75 3.84 -16.63
C LEU A 153 -6.52 5.01 -17.28
N THR A 154 -5.79 5.86 -17.98
CA THR A 154 -6.34 6.87 -18.90
C THR A 154 -7.09 6.20 -20.07
N PRO A 155 -7.96 6.93 -20.80
CA PRO A 155 -8.66 6.36 -21.96
C PRO A 155 -7.73 5.73 -23.01
N THR A 156 -6.56 6.34 -23.26
CA THR A 156 -5.55 5.81 -24.18
C THR A 156 -4.94 4.50 -23.65
N GLU A 157 -4.68 4.42 -22.35
CA GLU A 157 -4.17 3.20 -21.73
C GLU A 157 -5.22 2.09 -21.70
N VAL A 158 -6.49 2.40 -21.48
CA VAL A 158 -7.58 1.43 -21.62
C VAL A 158 -7.58 0.83 -23.02
N ALA A 159 -7.48 1.66 -24.07
CA ALA A 159 -7.45 1.17 -25.44
C ALA A 159 -6.23 0.27 -25.76
N ALA A 160 -5.11 0.47 -25.06
CA ALA A 160 -3.89 -0.30 -25.28
C ALA A 160 -3.76 -1.53 -24.37
N GLN A 161 -4.30 -1.47 -23.16
CA GLN A 161 -4.06 -2.44 -22.08
C GLN A 161 -5.30 -3.29 -21.75
N VAL A 162 -6.48 -2.90 -22.22
CA VAL A 162 -7.74 -3.63 -21.99
C VAL A 162 -8.28 -4.19 -23.31
N ASN A 163 -8.49 -5.51 -23.33
CA ASN A 163 -9.25 -6.18 -24.38
C ASN A 163 -10.47 -6.83 -23.72
N PHE A 164 -11.63 -6.19 -23.79
CA PHE A 164 -12.81 -6.63 -23.07
C PHE A 164 -14.07 -6.60 -23.95
N THR A 165 -14.77 -7.72 -23.99
CA THR A 165 -16.02 -7.89 -24.74
C THR A 165 -17.13 -8.25 -23.76
N LYS A 166 -17.86 -7.23 -23.29
CA LYS A 166 -19.07 -7.29 -22.44
C LYS A 166 -18.91 -8.01 -21.09
N ASP A 167 -18.52 -9.28 -21.06
CA ASP A 167 -18.41 -10.08 -19.85
C ASP A 167 -17.05 -10.79 -19.67
N THR A 168 -16.21 -10.75 -20.69
CA THR A 168 -14.97 -11.52 -20.77
C THR A 168 -13.88 -10.70 -21.43
N GLY A 169 -12.65 -10.83 -20.92
CA GLY A 169 -11.49 -10.18 -21.51
C GLY A 169 -10.26 -10.18 -20.62
N THR A 170 -9.33 -9.30 -20.93
CA THR A 170 -8.08 -9.14 -20.23
C THR A 170 -7.78 -7.68 -19.94
N ILE A 171 -7.08 -7.45 -18.85
CA ILE A 171 -6.47 -6.16 -18.50
C ILE A 171 -5.01 -6.40 -18.15
N ASN A 172 -4.12 -5.64 -18.78
CA ASN A 172 -2.74 -5.49 -18.37
C ASN A 172 -2.64 -4.26 -17.45
N VAL A 173 -1.95 -4.40 -16.33
CA VAL A 173 -1.60 -3.29 -15.45
C VAL A 173 -0.10 -3.13 -15.50
N PHE A 174 0.33 -2.01 -16.08
CA PHE A 174 1.72 -1.64 -16.22
C PHE A 174 2.01 -0.37 -15.43
N ASP A 175 3.06 -0.38 -14.61
CA ASP A 175 3.48 0.80 -13.86
C ASP A 175 5.01 0.86 -13.67
N ARG A 176 5.53 2.08 -13.62
CA ARG A 176 6.94 2.42 -13.33
C ARG A 176 7.00 3.57 -12.32
N PRO A 177 6.71 3.30 -11.04
CA PRO A 177 6.50 4.36 -10.08
C PRO A 177 7.83 5.00 -9.64
N GLY A 178 8.11 6.20 -10.14
CA GLY A 178 9.32 6.95 -9.77
C GLY A 178 9.35 7.38 -8.29
N ALA A 179 8.19 7.49 -7.64
CA ALA A 179 8.09 7.92 -6.25
C ALA A 179 8.83 6.98 -5.29
N VAL A 180 8.92 5.68 -5.63
CA VAL A 180 9.53 4.64 -4.79
C VAL A 180 10.97 4.97 -4.39
N ALA A 181 11.72 5.63 -5.28
CA ALA A 181 13.11 6.03 -5.02
C ALA A 181 13.26 7.09 -3.91
N MET A 182 12.14 7.68 -3.45
CA MET A 182 12.14 8.76 -2.45
C MET A 182 11.70 8.27 -1.06
N HIS A 183 11.29 7.01 -0.94
CA HIS A 183 10.77 6.44 0.30
C HIS A 183 11.61 5.24 0.75
N GLU A 184 11.95 5.15 2.03
CA GLU A 184 12.60 3.96 2.59
C GLU A 184 11.77 2.70 2.33
N GLU A 185 10.45 2.84 2.35
CA GLU A 185 9.51 1.78 2.10
C GLU A 185 8.28 2.32 1.38
N ALA A 186 7.87 1.65 0.31
CA ALA A 186 6.71 1.98 -0.50
C ALA A 186 5.86 0.74 -0.79
N HIS A 187 4.55 0.87 -0.60
CA HIS A 187 3.56 -0.17 -0.84
C HIS A 187 2.52 0.35 -1.82
N PHE A 188 2.06 -0.57 -2.64
CA PHE A 188 0.97 -0.36 -3.57
C PHE A 188 -0.09 -1.41 -3.32
N GLU A 189 -1.34 -1.00 -3.47
CA GLU A 189 -2.46 -1.90 -3.57
C GLU A 189 -3.27 -1.53 -4.81
N THR A 190 -3.47 -2.51 -5.68
CA THR A 190 -4.15 -2.33 -6.95
C THR A 190 -5.35 -3.24 -7.02
N ALA A 191 -6.51 -2.66 -7.33
CA ALA A 191 -7.76 -3.36 -7.55
C ALA A 191 -8.11 -3.37 -9.04
N ILE A 192 -8.44 -4.55 -9.58
CA ILE A 192 -9.07 -4.70 -10.88
C ILE A 192 -10.57 -4.52 -10.70
N VAL A 193 -11.17 -3.67 -11.52
CA VAL A 193 -12.54 -3.21 -11.36
C VAL A 193 -13.34 -3.42 -12.64
N ALA A 194 -14.54 -3.98 -12.49
CA ALA A 194 -15.58 -3.97 -13.51
C ALA A 194 -16.34 -2.65 -13.46
N VAL A 195 -16.27 -1.85 -14.53
CA VAL A 195 -16.96 -0.57 -14.62
C VAL A 195 -18.43 -0.77 -14.93
N ASN A 196 -19.31 -0.07 -14.21
CA ASN A 196 -20.76 -0.19 -14.40
C ASN A 196 -21.23 -1.66 -14.38
N TYR A 197 -20.83 -2.38 -13.34
CA TYR A 197 -21.09 -3.81 -13.19
C TYR A 197 -22.59 -4.12 -13.32
N ASN A 198 -22.94 -5.04 -14.22
CA ASN A 198 -24.32 -5.39 -14.57
C ASN A 198 -25.24 -4.19 -14.90
N GLY A 199 -24.68 -3.06 -15.38
CA GLY A 199 -25.48 -1.87 -15.71
C GLY A 199 -26.01 -1.09 -14.48
N THR A 200 -25.50 -1.36 -13.28
CA THR A 200 -25.99 -0.80 -12.01
C THR A 200 -25.54 0.65 -11.74
N LYS A 201 -24.67 1.21 -12.58
CA LYS A 201 -23.92 2.46 -12.40
C LYS A 201 -22.95 2.44 -11.20
N GLN A 202 -22.72 1.26 -10.64
CA GLN A 202 -21.73 1.02 -9.60
C GLN A 202 -20.64 0.11 -10.15
N ASP A 203 -19.41 0.35 -9.70
CA ASP A 203 -18.29 -0.49 -10.07
C ASP A 203 -18.14 -1.66 -9.09
N LYS A 204 -17.54 -2.75 -9.54
CA LYS A 204 -17.28 -3.92 -8.70
C LYS A 204 -15.80 -4.26 -8.68
N VAL A 205 -15.23 -4.42 -7.49
CA VAL A 205 -13.88 -4.94 -7.32
C VAL A 205 -13.89 -6.43 -7.62
N LEU A 206 -13.08 -6.84 -8.60
CA LEU A 206 -12.98 -8.23 -9.03
C LEU A 206 -11.79 -8.95 -8.40
N LYS A 207 -10.67 -8.24 -8.26
CA LYS A 207 -9.43 -8.79 -7.73
C LYS A 207 -8.57 -7.68 -7.17
N VAL A 208 -7.79 -8.00 -6.15
CA VAL A 208 -6.87 -7.07 -5.51
C VAL A 208 -5.51 -7.73 -5.44
N PHE A 209 -4.44 -6.94 -5.55
CA PHE A 209 -3.10 -7.41 -5.27
C PHE A 209 -2.24 -6.31 -4.65
N LYS A 210 -1.28 -6.72 -3.81
CA LYS A 210 -0.27 -5.85 -3.21
C LYS A 210 1.10 -6.11 -3.78
N TRP A 211 1.89 -5.05 -3.83
CA TRP A 211 3.26 -5.04 -4.33
C TRP A 211 3.99 -3.81 -3.77
N GLY A 212 5.28 -3.68 -4.03
CA GLY A 212 6.06 -2.52 -3.60
C GLY A 212 7.52 -2.84 -3.38
N TRP A 213 8.21 -1.90 -2.73
CA TRP A 213 9.65 -1.98 -2.50
C TRP A 213 10.07 -1.46 -1.11
N LEU A 214 11.20 -1.97 -0.68
CA LEU A 214 12.01 -1.51 0.43
C LEU A 214 13.25 -0.81 -0.12
N ASN A 215 13.98 -0.14 0.78
CA ASN A 215 15.31 0.41 0.52
C ASN A 215 15.32 1.27 -0.76
N MET A 216 14.35 2.19 -0.86
CA MET A 216 14.25 3.16 -1.95
C MET A 216 14.17 2.51 -3.34
N GLY A 217 13.45 1.39 -3.45
CA GLY A 217 13.22 0.71 -4.73
C GLY A 217 14.19 -0.42 -5.04
N THR A 218 15.16 -0.69 -4.14
CA THR A 218 16.18 -1.71 -4.40
C THR A 218 15.64 -3.13 -4.23
N ASP A 219 14.83 -3.36 -3.19
CA ASP A 219 14.34 -4.69 -2.84
C ASP A 219 12.81 -4.75 -2.93
N PRO A 220 12.20 -5.78 -3.53
CA PRO A 220 10.75 -5.94 -3.47
C PRO A 220 10.29 -6.17 -2.02
N THR A 221 9.11 -5.68 -1.66
CA THR A 221 8.46 -5.97 -0.35
C THR A 221 8.05 -7.44 -0.21
N VAL A 222 7.99 -8.13 -1.33
CA VAL A 222 7.58 -9.52 -1.46
C VAL A 222 8.64 -10.46 -0.87
N GLY A 223 8.21 -11.49 -0.15
CA GLY A 223 9.09 -12.32 0.68
C GLY A 223 9.23 -11.83 2.12
N LYS A 224 9.31 -10.51 2.36
CA LYS A 224 9.30 -9.94 3.72
C LYS A 224 7.89 -9.87 4.30
N TYR A 225 6.95 -9.33 3.52
CA TYR A 225 5.56 -9.20 3.96
C TYR A 225 4.63 -10.25 3.37
N TRP A 226 4.96 -10.77 2.18
CA TRP A 226 4.10 -11.70 1.43
C TRP A 226 4.91 -12.86 0.82
N PRO A 227 5.11 -13.96 1.56
CA PRO A 227 6.00 -15.04 1.16
C PRO A 227 5.46 -15.94 0.03
N ASN A 228 4.16 -15.93 -0.27
CA ASN A 228 3.51 -16.83 -1.24
C ASN A 228 2.97 -16.05 -2.46
N SER A 229 3.87 -15.61 -3.31
CA SER A 229 3.63 -14.63 -4.39
C SER A 229 4.04 -15.21 -5.74
N GLU A 230 3.19 -16.09 -6.25
CA GLU A 230 3.41 -16.76 -7.52
C GLU A 230 2.25 -16.54 -8.48
N ILE A 231 2.56 -16.43 -9.77
CA ILE A 231 1.60 -16.50 -10.87
C ILE A 231 2.06 -17.63 -11.77
N ALA A 232 1.17 -18.59 -12.03
CA ALA A 232 1.46 -19.76 -12.86
C ALA A 232 2.73 -20.52 -12.43
N GLY A 233 3.01 -20.59 -11.12
CA GLY A 233 4.18 -21.30 -10.56
C GLY A 233 5.51 -20.53 -10.65
N ALA A 234 5.49 -19.29 -11.17
CA ALA A 234 6.65 -18.40 -11.18
C ALA A 234 6.51 -17.31 -10.11
N LYS A 235 7.61 -16.98 -9.43
CA LYS A 235 7.65 -15.84 -8.49
C LYS A 235 7.25 -14.57 -9.23
N SER A 236 6.18 -13.93 -8.77
CA SER A 236 5.61 -12.75 -9.42
C SER A 236 5.97 -11.45 -8.72
N GLY A 237 6.44 -11.47 -7.48
CA GLY A 237 6.63 -10.20 -6.76
C GLY A 237 5.31 -9.47 -6.46
N ILE A 238 4.16 -10.15 -6.56
CA ILE A 238 2.86 -9.59 -6.14
C ILE A 238 2.10 -10.57 -5.25
N SER A 239 1.28 -10.05 -4.35
CA SER A 239 0.42 -10.83 -3.46
C SER A 239 -1.04 -10.59 -3.78
N VAL A 240 -1.71 -11.59 -4.36
CA VAL A 240 -3.15 -11.53 -4.65
C VAL A 240 -3.97 -11.63 -3.35
N MET A 241 -5.04 -10.84 -3.27
CA MET A 241 -5.91 -10.72 -2.10
C MET A 241 -7.37 -11.01 -2.48
N GLY A 242 -8.16 -11.40 -1.47
CA GLY A 242 -9.60 -11.66 -1.62
C GLY A 242 -10.49 -10.41 -1.52
N ALA A 243 -9.98 -9.33 -0.91
CA ALA A 243 -10.71 -8.07 -0.74
C ALA A 243 -9.73 -6.90 -0.62
N VAL A 244 -10.23 -5.68 -0.79
CA VAL A 244 -9.46 -4.46 -0.54
C VAL A 244 -9.15 -4.31 0.95
N SER A 245 -8.00 -3.71 1.26
CA SER A 245 -7.64 -3.40 2.63
C SER A 245 -8.36 -2.15 3.16
N PRO A 246 -8.43 -1.98 4.49
CA PRO A 246 -8.91 -0.73 5.09
C PRO A 246 -8.12 0.49 4.63
N GLU A 247 -6.81 0.33 4.40
CA GLU A 247 -5.93 1.38 3.90
C GLU A 247 -6.37 1.86 2.52
N PHE A 248 -6.55 0.92 1.58
CA PHE A 248 -7.04 1.22 0.24
C PHE A 248 -8.39 1.96 0.28
N ALA A 249 -9.35 1.44 1.05
CA ALA A 249 -10.69 2.03 1.14
C ALA A 249 -10.64 3.47 1.69
N ASN A 250 -9.82 3.73 2.70
CA ASN A 250 -9.67 5.07 3.27
C ASN A 250 -8.97 6.05 2.32
N ILE A 251 -7.93 5.59 1.62
CA ILE A 251 -7.22 6.40 0.61
C ILE A 251 -8.19 6.79 -0.51
N VAL A 252 -8.91 5.82 -1.09
CA VAL A 252 -9.88 6.08 -2.15
C VAL A 252 -11.00 7.00 -1.68
N LYS A 253 -11.51 6.82 -0.45
CA LYS A 253 -12.54 7.69 0.12
C LYS A 253 -12.05 9.11 0.34
N HIS A 254 -10.81 9.30 0.78
CA HIS A 254 -10.21 10.63 0.95
C HIS A 254 -10.07 11.34 -0.41
N ASP A 255 -9.56 10.61 -1.41
CA ASP A 255 -9.21 11.18 -2.70
C ASP A 255 -10.44 11.37 -3.62
N TYR A 256 -11.41 10.46 -3.51
CA TYR A 256 -12.65 10.43 -4.29
C TYR A 256 -13.87 10.15 -3.38
N PRO A 257 -14.32 11.10 -2.54
CA PRO A 257 -15.34 10.88 -1.49
C PRO A 257 -16.73 10.54 -2.01
N LYS A 258 -17.00 10.78 -3.30
CA LYS A 258 -18.27 10.43 -3.97
C LYS A 258 -18.20 9.08 -4.68
N TYR A 259 -17.02 8.49 -4.83
CA TYR A 259 -16.85 7.22 -5.50
C TYR A 259 -17.36 6.06 -4.63
N ARG A 260 -18.06 5.11 -5.24
CA ARG A 260 -18.64 3.93 -4.58
C ARG A 260 -18.36 2.72 -5.45
N TYR A 261 -17.97 1.63 -4.80
CA TYR A 261 -17.75 0.33 -5.39
C TYR A 261 -18.31 -0.76 -4.48
N SER A 262 -18.48 -1.96 -5.03
CA SER A 262 -18.88 -3.18 -4.30
C SER A 262 -17.80 -4.25 -4.37
#